data_AF-A0A7X1ZR61-F1
#
_entry.id   AF-A0A7X1ZR61-F1
#
_cell.length_a   1.000
_cell.length_b   1.000
_cell.length_c   1.000
_cell.angle_alpha   90.00
_cell.angle_beta   90.00
_cell.angle_gamma   90.00
#
_symmetry.space_group_name_H-M   'P 1'
#
loop_
_entity.id
_entity.type
_entity.pdbx_description
1 polymer ?
#
loop_
_entity_poly.entity_id
_entity_poly.type
_entity_poly.pdbx_seq_one_letter_code
_entity_poly.pdbx_strand_id
1 'polypeptide(L)'
;MLIFSTVACLISPDAPGLLYPPDGDTISGSQVTFSWTSVEDATSYKLEISQDESFMSPAVSEDSIDGTSYTVDLEYETSPLNGQSTYYWHVAAFKEGWGSWSGVRSFYNANEKRP
;
A
#
# COMPACT_ATOMS: atom_id res chain seq x y z
N MET A 1 30.19 23.17 15.60
CA MET A 1 28.86 23.46 15.00
C MET A 1 28.80 22.71 13.69
N LEU A 2 28.27 21.49 13.71
CA LEU A 2 28.21 20.61 12.54
C LEU A 2 26.91 20.93 11.78
N ILE A 3 27.04 21.18 10.49
CA ILE A 3 25.96 21.55 9.58
C ILE A 3 24.96 20.39 9.44
N PHE A 4 23.69 20.67 9.69
CA PHE A 4 22.58 19.72 9.61
C PHE A 4 22.04 19.64 8.18
N SER A 5 21.83 18.40 7.71
CA SER A 5 20.77 17.94 6.82
C SER A 5 20.26 18.91 5.73
N THR A 6 20.73 18.74 4.49
CA THR A 6 20.02 19.24 3.29
C THR A 6 20.12 18.29 2.09
N VAL A 7 20.97 17.26 2.14
CA VAL A 7 21.18 16.34 0.99
C VAL A 7 20.11 15.25 0.90
N ALA A 8 19.47 14.86 2.01
CA ALA A 8 18.53 13.73 2.04
C ALA A 8 17.24 13.96 1.21
N CYS A 9 16.75 15.20 1.12
CA CYS A 9 15.52 15.53 0.39
C CYS A 9 15.66 15.43 -1.15
N LEU A 10 16.89 15.53 -1.68
CA LEU A 10 17.14 15.48 -3.13
C LEU A 10 17.25 14.06 -3.68
N ILE A 11 17.48 13.07 -2.81
CA ILE A 11 17.69 11.68 -3.20
C ILE A 11 16.52 10.78 -2.81
N SER A 12 15.67 11.20 -1.87
CA SER A 12 14.47 10.48 -1.47
C SER A 12 13.34 10.74 -2.48
N PRO A 13 12.76 9.70 -3.10
CA PRO A 13 11.58 9.84 -3.94
C PRO A 13 10.40 10.49 -3.21
N ASP A 14 9.58 11.23 -3.97
CA ASP A 14 8.27 11.66 -3.50
C ASP A 14 7.38 10.46 -3.16
N ALA A 15 6.42 10.67 -2.27
CA ALA A 15 5.47 9.64 -1.90
C ALA A 15 4.45 9.40 -3.04
N PRO A 16 4.19 8.14 -3.44
CA PRO A 16 3.16 7.84 -4.43
C PRO A 16 1.77 8.27 -3.98
N GLY A 17 0.97 8.80 -4.92
CA GLY A 17 -0.45 9.05 -4.71
C GLY A 17 -1.26 7.75 -4.88
N LEU A 18 -2.03 7.38 -3.87
CA LEU A 18 -2.85 6.17 -3.91
C LEU A 18 -4.12 6.38 -4.75
N LEU A 19 -4.41 5.46 -5.68
CA LEU A 19 -5.51 5.57 -6.64
C LEU A 19 -6.63 4.56 -6.37
N TYR A 20 -6.30 3.28 -6.23
CA TYR A 20 -7.27 2.21 -6.00
C TYR A 20 -6.69 1.13 -5.07
N PRO A 21 -7.45 0.54 -4.14
CA PRO A 21 -8.84 0.85 -3.80
C PRO A 21 -9.06 2.30 -3.29
N PRO A 22 -10.19 2.96 -3.61
CA PRO A 22 -10.51 4.26 -3.03
C PRO A 22 -10.67 4.15 -1.52
N ASP A 23 -10.49 5.26 -0.82
CA ASP A 23 -10.51 5.26 0.64
C ASP A 23 -11.93 5.03 1.16
N GLY A 24 -12.10 4.05 2.05
CA GLY A 24 -13.38 3.66 2.63
C GLY A 24 -14.31 2.87 1.71
N ASP A 25 -13.90 2.54 0.49
CA ASP A 25 -14.74 1.80 -0.46
C ASP A 25 -14.84 0.31 -0.11
N THR A 26 -15.90 -0.33 -0.58
CA THR A 26 -16.08 -1.77 -0.48
C THR A 26 -15.70 -2.45 -1.79
N ILE A 27 -14.70 -3.34 -1.74
CA ILE A 27 -14.25 -4.14 -2.87
C ILE A 27 -14.73 -5.58 -2.70
N SER A 28 -15.30 -6.15 -3.75
CA SER A 28 -15.66 -7.56 -3.82
C SER A 28 -14.67 -8.35 -4.67
N GLY A 29 -14.46 -9.61 -4.32
CA GLY A 29 -13.45 -10.49 -4.94
C GLY A 29 -12.26 -10.72 -4.02
N SER A 30 -11.70 -11.93 -4.04
CA SER A 30 -10.46 -12.24 -3.33
C SER A 30 -9.27 -11.56 -3.97
N GLN A 31 -9.34 -11.34 -5.28
CA GLN A 31 -8.32 -10.67 -6.05
C GLN A 31 -8.53 -9.16 -6.04
N VAL A 32 -7.67 -8.44 -5.33
CA VAL A 32 -7.69 -6.97 -5.24
C VAL A 32 -6.48 -6.42 -5.97
N THR A 33 -6.72 -5.56 -6.95
CA THR A 33 -5.66 -4.83 -7.64
C THR A 33 -5.46 -3.49 -6.96
N PHE A 34 -4.23 -3.21 -6.53
CA PHE A 34 -3.82 -1.93 -5.97
C PHE A 34 -3.17 -1.11 -7.07
N SER A 35 -3.39 0.21 -7.06
CA SER A 35 -2.73 1.12 -8.00
C SER A 35 -2.43 2.48 -7.39
N TRP A 36 -1.35 3.08 -7.86
CA TRP A 36 -0.81 4.36 -7.38
C TRP A 36 -0.25 5.18 -8.54
N THR A 37 0.09 6.44 -8.29
CA THR A 37 0.73 7.30 -9.30
C THR A 37 2.20 6.93 -9.47
N SER A 38 2.72 7.08 -10.69
CA SER A 38 4.17 7.01 -10.93
C SER A 38 4.89 8.12 -10.18
N VAL A 39 6.07 7.81 -9.64
CA VAL A 39 7.01 8.77 -9.08
C VAL A 39 8.18 8.94 -10.05
N GLU A 40 8.61 10.18 -10.27
CA GLU A 40 9.69 10.49 -11.21
C GLU A 40 10.99 9.77 -10.81
N ASP A 41 11.64 9.15 -11.80
CA ASP A 41 12.85 8.33 -11.66
C ASP A 41 12.75 7.13 -10.70
N ALA A 42 11.58 6.80 -10.17
CA ALA A 42 11.42 5.61 -9.34
C ALA A 42 11.67 4.35 -10.19
N THR A 43 12.50 3.47 -9.68
CA THR A 43 12.87 2.20 -10.32
C THR A 43 12.02 1.04 -9.80
N SER A 44 11.46 1.15 -8.60
CA SER A 44 10.51 0.17 -8.06
C SER A 44 9.66 0.76 -6.93
N TYR A 45 8.68 -0.01 -6.49
CA TYR A 45 7.79 0.33 -5.38
C TYR A 45 7.72 -0.80 -4.35
N LYS A 46 7.39 -0.43 -3.12
CA LYS A 46 6.99 -1.36 -2.05
C LYS A 46 5.54 -1.07 -1.67
N LEU A 47 4.73 -2.12 -1.62
CA LEU A 47 3.34 -2.12 -1.17
C LEU A 47 3.25 -2.92 0.12
N GLU A 48 2.68 -2.33 1.17
CA GLU A 48 2.24 -3.11 2.33
C GLU A 48 0.72 -3.02 2.49
N ILE A 49 0.13 -4.15 2.88
CA ILE A 49 -1.28 -4.29 3.17
C ILE A 49 -1.41 -4.95 4.53
N SER A 50 -2.24 -4.39 5.40
CA SER A 50 -2.37 -4.81 6.79
C SER A 50 -3.83 -4.74 7.24
N GLN A 51 -4.21 -5.54 8.23
CA GLN A 51 -5.49 -5.37 8.94
C GLN A 51 -5.37 -4.40 10.12
N ASP A 52 -4.15 -3.94 10.40
CA ASP A 52 -3.81 -2.98 11.44
C ASP A 52 -3.10 -1.76 10.83
N GLU A 53 -3.58 -0.55 11.13
CA GLU A 53 -3.09 0.72 10.57
C GLU A 53 -1.63 1.03 10.94
N SER A 54 -1.06 0.35 11.95
CA SER A 54 0.35 0.54 12.35
C SER A 54 1.35 -0.20 11.46
N PHE A 55 0.88 -1.12 10.61
CA PHE A 55 1.73 -1.97 9.76
C PHE A 55 2.85 -2.72 10.51
N MET A 56 2.69 -3.00 11.81
CA MET A 56 3.70 -3.75 12.58
C MET A 56 3.88 -5.20 12.11
N SER A 57 2.85 -5.79 11.51
CA SER A 57 2.86 -7.15 10.97
C SER A 57 1.93 -7.20 9.76
N PRO A 58 2.35 -6.62 8.63
CA PRO A 58 1.50 -6.53 7.44
C PRO A 58 1.22 -7.93 6.90
N ALA A 59 -0.01 -8.15 6.47
CA ALA A 59 -0.42 -9.40 5.82
C ALA A 59 0.30 -9.59 4.48
N VAL A 60 0.60 -8.48 3.80
CA VAL A 60 1.34 -8.45 2.54
C VAL A 60 2.40 -7.38 2.66
N SER A 61 3.64 -7.73 2.29
CA SER A 61 4.73 -6.78 2.14
C SER A 61 5.48 -7.16 0.87
N GLU A 62 5.05 -6.60 -0.25
CA GLU A 62 5.68 -6.84 -1.54
C GLU A 62 6.63 -5.68 -1.86
N ASP A 63 7.87 -6.01 -2.16
CA ASP A 63 8.89 -5.07 -2.60
C ASP A 63 9.24 -5.25 -4.08
N SER A 64 10.00 -4.31 -4.62
CA SER A 64 10.57 -4.41 -5.97
C SER A 64 9.52 -4.51 -7.09
N ILE A 65 8.37 -3.84 -6.94
CA ILE A 65 7.32 -3.77 -7.96
C ILE A 65 7.74 -2.78 -9.05
N ASP A 66 7.96 -3.24 -10.28
CA ASP A 66 8.42 -2.40 -11.40
C ASP A 66 7.33 -1.48 -11.99
N GLY A 67 6.07 -1.73 -11.67
CA GLY A 67 4.90 -1.00 -12.17
C GLY A 67 4.20 -0.15 -11.11
N THR A 68 3.11 0.49 -11.52
CA THR A 68 2.27 1.31 -10.63
C THR A 68 0.98 0.61 -10.21
N SER A 69 0.99 -0.73 -10.29
CA SER A 69 -0.11 -1.57 -9.86
C SER A 69 0.37 -2.95 -9.45
N TYR A 70 -0.30 -3.55 -8.48
CA TYR A 70 -0.03 -4.91 -8.04
C TYR A 70 -1.31 -5.60 -7.60
N THR A 71 -1.48 -6.86 -7.98
CA THR A 71 -2.69 -7.63 -7.68
C THR A 71 -2.38 -8.68 -6.63
N VAL A 72 -3.19 -8.70 -5.57
CA VAL A 72 -3.04 -9.62 -4.45
C VAL A 72 -4.32 -10.43 -4.28
N ASP A 73 -4.17 -11.73 -4.03
CA ASP A 73 -5.24 -12.56 -3.52
C ASP A 73 -5.29 -12.40 -1.99
N LEU A 74 -6.22 -11.59 -1.49
CA LEU A 74 -6.43 -11.40 -0.06
C LEU A 74 -7.31 -12.52 0.48
N GLU A 75 -6.76 -13.33 1.38
CA GLU A 75 -7.50 -14.36 2.08
C GLU A 75 -8.49 -13.77 3.10
N TYR A 76 -9.48 -14.58 3.44
CA TYR A 76 -10.57 -14.22 4.31
C TYR A 76 -10.19 -14.42 5.78
N GLU A 77 -10.41 -13.40 6.59
CA GLU A 77 -10.73 -13.59 8.01
C GLU A 77 -12.23 -13.36 8.17
N THR A 78 -12.94 -14.26 8.87
CA THR A 78 -14.33 -14.05 9.28
C THR A 78 -14.40 -12.83 10.19
N SER A 79 -14.50 -11.64 9.61
CA SER A 79 -14.74 -10.44 10.39
C SER A 79 -16.18 -10.44 10.90
N PRO A 80 -16.41 -10.07 12.18
CA PRO A 80 -17.74 -10.05 12.81
C PRO A 80 -18.69 -9.00 12.20
N LEU A 81 -18.19 -8.05 11.39
CA LEU A 81 -18.99 -7.02 10.73
C LEU A 81 -19.47 -7.50 9.37
N ASN A 82 -20.56 -8.27 9.35
CA ASN A 82 -21.28 -8.68 8.13
C ASN A 82 -20.42 -9.37 7.05
N GLY A 83 -19.32 -10.03 7.42
CA GLY A 83 -18.41 -10.70 6.48
C GLY A 83 -17.44 -9.78 5.74
N GLN A 84 -17.27 -8.53 6.19
CA GLN A 84 -16.32 -7.57 5.61
C GLN A 84 -15.05 -7.43 6.43
N SER A 85 -13.88 -7.58 5.80
CA SER A 85 -12.58 -7.32 6.44
C SER A 85 -12.07 -5.93 6.10
N THR A 86 -11.66 -5.15 7.09
CA THR A 86 -10.99 -3.87 6.86
C THR A 86 -9.51 -4.12 6.56
N TYR A 87 -9.00 -3.48 5.51
CA TYR A 87 -7.60 -3.48 5.15
C TYR A 87 -7.09 -2.05 5.02
N TYR A 88 -5.85 -1.84 5.45
CA TYR A 88 -5.07 -0.62 5.29
C TYR A 88 -3.94 -0.91 4.32
N TRP A 89 -3.59 0.08 3.50
CA TRP A 89 -2.49 -0.05 2.57
C TRP A 89 -1.78 1.28 2.34
N HIS A 90 -0.49 1.17 2.03
CA HIS A 90 0.38 2.28 1.68
C HIS A 90 1.50 1.83 0.74
N VAL A 91 2.11 2.78 0.05
CA VAL A 91 3.13 2.51 -0.96
C VAL A 91 4.31 3.46 -0.77
N ALA A 92 5.53 2.96 -0.93
CA ALA A 92 6.75 3.76 -1.02
C ALA A 92 7.43 3.53 -2.36
N ALA A 93 8.03 4.58 -2.92
CA ALA A 93 8.85 4.49 -4.12
C ALA A 93 10.34 4.30 -3.76
N PHE A 94 11.06 3.61 -4.61
CA PHE A 94 12.51 3.43 -4.56
C PHE A 94 13.16 4.03 -5.81
N LYS A 95 14.31 4.69 -5.62
CA LYS A 95 15.18 5.18 -6.70
C LYS A 95 16.64 4.81 -6.42
N GLU A 96 17.27 5.56 -5.53
CA GLU A 96 18.61 5.32 -4.97
C GLU A 96 18.53 5.07 -3.44
N GLY A 97 17.31 4.95 -2.95
CA GLY A 97 16.90 4.82 -1.57
C GLY A 97 15.38 4.85 -1.48
N TRP A 98 14.85 4.40 -0.35
CA TRP A 98 13.41 4.47 -0.09
C TRP A 98 12.97 5.91 0.17
N GLY A 99 11.89 6.30 -0.48
CA GLY A 99 11.18 7.55 -0.22
C GLY A 99 10.31 7.47 1.03
N SER A 100 9.55 8.53 1.26
CA SER A 100 8.49 8.47 2.28
C SER A 100 7.37 7.54 1.81
N TRP A 101 6.73 6.87 2.77
CA TRP A 101 5.46 6.21 2.51
C TRP A 101 4.41 7.22 2.07
N SER A 102 3.47 6.77 1.25
CA SER A 102 2.21 7.48 1.00
C SER A 102 1.45 7.74 2.30
N GLY A 103 0.37 8.53 2.21
CA GLY A 103 -0.69 8.43 3.20
C GLY A 103 -1.24 7.00 3.27
N VAL A 104 -1.88 6.66 4.38
CA VAL A 104 -2.58 5.37 4.51
C VAL A 104 -3.96 5.51 3.90
N ARG A 105 -4.39 4.50 3.13
CA ARG A 105 -5.79 4.32 2.73
C ARG A 105 -6.36 3.07 3.34
N SER A 106 -7.66 3.08 3.56
CA SER A 106 -8.43 1.93 4.02
C SER A 106 -9.46 1.51 2.99
N PHE A 107 -9.85 0.23 3.00
CA PHE A 107 -11.00 -0.26 2.26
C PHE A 107 -11.60 -1.48 2.96
N TYR A 108 -12.85 -1.80 2.63
CA TYR A 108 -13.54 -2.99 3.11
C TYR A 108 -13.51 -4.06 2.01
N ASN A 109 -13.06 -5.27 2.33
CA ASN A 109 -13.17 -6.41 1.43
C ASN A 109 -14.45 -7.21 1.75
N ALA A 110 -15.43 -7.16 0.86
CA ALA A 110 -16.68 -7.91 0.94
C ALA A 110 -16.65 -9.09 -0.04
N ASN A 111 -16.25 -10.26 0.44
CA ASN A 111 -16.36 -11.50 -0.33
C ASN A 111 -17.49 -12.39 0.17
N GLU A 112 -18.20 -13.00 -0.78
CA GLU A 112 -19.08 -14.11 -0.48
C GLU A 112 -18.24 -15.24 0.13
N LYS A 113 -18.75 -15.82 1.21
CA LYS A 113 -18.13 -16.97 1.89
C LYS A 113 -17.81 -18.03 0.82
N ARG A 114 -16.53 -18.34 0.63
CA ARG A 114 -16.10 -19.40 -0.30
C ARG A 114 -16.87 -20.69 0.07
N PRO A 115 -17.66 -21.28 -0.85
CA PRO A 115 -18.49 -22.44 -0.56
C PRO A 115 -17.67 -23.67 -0.18
#